data_AF-A0A933I2G3-F1
#
_entry.id   AF-A0A933I2G3-F1
#
_cell.length_a   1.000
_cell.length_b   1.000
_cell.length_c   1.000
_cell.angle_alpha   90.00
_cell.angle_beta   90.00
_cell.angle_gamma   90.00
#
_symmetry.space_group_name_H-M   'P 1'
#
loop_
_entity.id
_entity.type
_entity.pdbx_description
1 polymer ?
#
loop_
_entity_poly.entity_id
_entity_poly.type
_entity_poly.pdbx_seq_one_letter_code
_entity_poly.pdbx_strand_id
1 'polypeptide(L)'
;MNRWTELSIEYANQRSYLDDLFQVYPTIPEGIRDINKGIWADVEKYFNRKNNDSLIRELLKLNLFPIKDSYIAYLKRDDSAIDRNPRTINRICGRLYEMGLDKIFERCSEPKEANRRIGPMFREWLRKKTLGIIPVELSEFIASDNDAILDAGDNAMMEFAKNNLGYNHNKGLDFVARFNSKYIIGEAKFLTDFGGHQNAQFNDAISTVKAKGVKAIKIAVLDGVLYIKGNNKMYKSITETYKDYNIMSALVLREFLYQL
;
A
#
# COMPACT_ATOMS: atom_id res chain seq x y z
N MET A 1 9.56 24.42 9.62
CA MET A 1 9.15 23.31 8.73
C MET A 1 7.65 23.46 8.52
N ASN A 2 7.03 22.76 7.57
CA ASN A 2 5.59 22.86 7.37
C ASN A 2 4.89 22.45 8.67
N ARG A 3 3.95 23.29 9.13
CA ARG A 3 3.26 23.11 10.41
C ARG A 3 2.58 21.74 10.52
N TRP A 4 2.06 21.21 9.42
CA TRP A 4 1.37 19.92 9.40
C TRP A 4 2.34 18.74 9.52
N THR A 5 3.54 18.88 8.95
CA THR A 5 4.64 17.93 9.17
C THR A 5 5.07 17.94 10.64
N GLU A 6 5.23 19.14 11.23
CA GLU A 6 5.57 19.31 12.65
C GLU A 6 4.55 18.64 13.57
N LEU A 7 3.26 18.93 13.38
CA LEU A 7 2.16 18.33 14.15
C LEU A 7 2.11 16.81 13.99
N SER A 8 2.36 16.29 12.79
CA SER A 8 2.37 14.84 12.54
C SER A 8 3.52 14.16 13.28
N ILE A 9 4.71 14.78 13.29
CA ILE A 9 5.87 14.29 14.06
C ILE A 9 5.57 14.36 15.56
N GLU A 10 4.99 15.45 16.06
CA GLU A 10 4.64 15.60 17.47
C GLU A 10 3.64 14.54 17.90
N TYR A 11 2.54 14.39 17.14
CA TYR A 11 1.52 13.37 17.38
C TYR A 11 2.13 11.97 17.42
N ALA A 12 2.95 11.63 16.42
CA ALA A 12 3.58 10.31 16.31
C ALA A 12 4.51 9.95 17.48
N ASN A 13 5.13 10.94 18.13
CA ASN A 13 6.12 10.72 19.18
C ASN A 13 5.59 10.97 20.61
N GLN A 14 4.37 11.50 20.77
CA GLN A 14 3.85 11.94 22.08
C GLN A 14 2.43 11.43 22.41
N ARG A 15 1.75 10.75 21.49
CA ARG A 15 0.34 10.33 21.65
C ARG A 15 0.12 8.88 21.23
N SER A 16 -1.14 8.44 21.30
CA SER A 16 -1.68 7.15 20.86
C SER A 16 -1.67 6.97 19.34
N TYR A 17 -0.57 7.35 18.68
CA TYR A 17 -0.47 7.42 17.22
C TYR A 17 -0.86 6.10 16.53
N LEU A 18 -0.33 4.97 17.01
CA LEU A 18 -0.61 3.67 16.40
C LEU A 18 -2.06 3.21 16.65
N ASP A 19 -2.63 3.54 17.81
CA ASP A 19 -4.02 3.19 18.14
C ASP A 19 -5.00 4.00 17.27
N ASP A 20 -4.70 5.28 17.05
CA ASP A 20 -5.50 6.14 16.19
C ASP A 20 -5.32 5.77 14.72
N LEU A 21 -4.10 5.41 14.30
CA LEU A 21 -3.84 4.87 12.97
C LEU A 21 -4.58 3.56 12.72
N PHE A 22 -4.82 2.73 13.73
CA PHE A 22 -5.61 1.50 13.57
C PHE A 22 -7.05 1.80 13.14
N GLN A 23 -7.59 2.98 13.43
CA GLN A 23 -8.90 3.40 12.94
C GLN A 23 -8.88 3.74 11.43
N VAL A 24 -7.74 4.21 10.93
CA VAL A 24 -7.50 4.52 9.51
C VAL A 24 -7.14 3.25 8.72
N TYR A 25 -6.24 2.45 9.28
CA TYR A 25 -5.67 1.25 8.67
C TYR A 25 -5.87 0.01 9.57
N PRO A 26 -7.11 -0.45 9.81
CA PRO A 26 -7.36 -1.59 10.67
C PRO A 26 -6.69 -2.84 10.13
N THR A 27 -5.84 -3.50 10.92
CA THR A 27 -5.38 -4.85 10.57
C THR A 27 -6.56 -5.80 10.71
N ILE A 28 -7.11 -6.23 9.58
CA ILE A 28 -8.06 -7.34 9.56
C ILE A 28 -7.20 -8.57 9.91
N PRO A 29 -7.53 -9.35 10.95
CA PRO A 29 -6.98 -10.70 11.08
C PRO A 29 -7.48 -11.47 9.87
N GLU A 30 -6.69 -11.47 8.80
CA GLU A 30 -7.01 -12.26 7.63
C GLU A 30 -6.92 -13.72 8.10
N GLY A 31 -8.04 -14.44 8.00
CA GLY A 31 -8.04 -15.88 8.15
C GLY A 31 -7.08 -16.52 7.15
N ILE A 32 -6.84 -17.82 7.35
CA ILE A 32 -6.00 -18.63 6.46
C ILE A 32 -6.48 -18.47 5.01
N ARG A 33 -5.55 -18.20 4.08
CA ARG A 33 -5.83 -18.14 2.65
C ARG A 33 -6.34 -19.49 2.17
N ASP A 34 -7.45 -19.49 1.46
CA ASP A 34 -7.97 -20.71 0.84
C ASP A 34 -6.99 -21.22 -0.23
N ILE A 35 -6.68 -22.51 -0.13
CA ILE A 35 -5.82 -23.22 -1.09
C ILE A 35 -6.73 -24.11 -1.93
N ASN A 36 -6.54 -24.06 -3.26
CA ASN A 36 -7.26 -24.95 -4.15
C ASN A 36 -6.98 -26.42 -3.76
N LYS A 37 -8.02 -27.11 -3.30
CA LYS A 37 -7.93 -28.50 -2.79
C LYS A 37 -7.36 -29.48 -3.81
N GLY A 38 -7.61 -29.27 -5.10
CA GLY A 38 -7.07 -30.10 -6.18
C GLY A 38 -5.56 -29.93 -6.31
N ILE A 39 -5.09 -28.67 -6.38
CA ILE A 39 -3.65 -28.37 -6.42
C ILE A 39 -2.97 -28.92 -5.17
N TRP A 40 -3.57 -28.76 -4.00
CA TRP A 40 -3.01 -29.28 -2.76
C TRP A 40 -2.90 -30.81 -2.75
N ALA A 41 -3.94 -31.53 -3.16
CA ALA A 41 -3.89 -32.99 -3.26
C ALA A 41 -2.74 -33.48 -4.16
N ASP A 42 -2.47 -32.76 -5.26
CA ASP A 42 -1.33 -33.06 -6.12
C ASP A 42 0.02 -32.74 -5.44
N VAL A 43 0.12 -31.64 -4.68
CA VAL A 43 1.28 -31.33 -3.84
C VAL A 43 1.57 -32.47 -2.86
N GLU A 44 0.58 -32.94 -2.11
CA GLU A 44 0.74 -34.04 -1.16
C GLU A 44 1.23 -35.32 -1.85
N LYS A 45 0.59 -35.65 -2.98
CA LYS A 45 0.95 -36.81 -3.80
C LYS A 45 2.40 -36.75 -4.28
N TYR A 46 2.85 -35.62 -4.83
CA TYR A 46 4.21 -35.49 -5.37
C TYR A 46 5.25 -35.37 -4.27
N PHE A 47 4.92 -34.76 -3.14
CA PHE A 47 5.75 -34.72 -1.95
C PHE A 47 6.04 -36.13 -1.43
N ASN A 48 5.00 -36.94 -1.24
CA ASN A 48 5.14 -38.32 -0.75
C ASN A 48 5.89 -39.24 -1.71
N ARG A 49 5.74 -39.01 -3.02
CA ARG A 49 6.48 -39.73 -4.07
C ARG A 49 7.90 -39.22 -4.29
N LYS A 50 8.31 -38.17 -3.59
CA LYS A 50 9.59 -37.46 -3.80
C LYS A 50 9.82 -37.05 -5.25
N ASN A 51 8.77 -36.65 -5.96
CA ASN A 51 8.85 -36.18 -7.34
C ASN A 51 9.08 -34.66 -7.36
N ASN A 52 10.35 -34.25 -7.45
CA ASN A 52 10.76 -32.86 -7.31
C ASN A 52 10.17 -31.93 -8.37
N ASP A 53 10.22 -32.32 -9.64
CA ASP A 53 9.78 -31.48 -10.74
C ASP A 53 8.27 -31.21 -10.65
N SER A 54 7.49 -32.26 -10.39
CA SER A 54 6.03 -32.13 -10.26
C SER A 54 5.66 -31.36 -8.99
N LEU A 55 6.37 -31.61 -7.88
CA LEU A 55 6.14 -30.88 -6.63
C LEU A 55 6.35 -29.37 -6.80
N ILE A 56 7.45 -28.95 -7.43
CA ILE A 56 7.71 -27.51 -7.67
C ILE A 56 6.65 -26.92 -8.59
N ARG A 57 6.30 -27.61 -9.69
CA ARG A 57 5.29 -27.11 -10.63
C ARG A 57 3.96 -26.86 -9.95
N GLU A 58 3.49 -27.77 -9.09
CA GLU A 58 2.24 -27.57 -8.36
C GLU A 58 2.34 -26.44 -7.32
N LEU A 59 3.42 -26.37 -6.55
CA LEU A 59 3.62 -25.30 -5.57
C LEU A 59 3.71 -23.91 -6.21
N LEU A 60 4.26 -23.79 -7.43
CA LEU A 60 4.35 -22.52 -8.16
C LEU A 60 2.99 -21.98 -8.62
N LYS A 61 1.98 -22.87 -8.79
CA LYS A 61 0.59 -22.47 -9.10
C LYS A 61 -0.09 -21.78 -7.91
N LEU A 62 0.40 -22.00 -6.68
CA LEU A 62 -0.15 -21.36 -5.50
C LEU A 62 0.19 -19.85 -5.46
N ASN A 63 -0.65 -19.11 -4.74
CA ASN A 63 -0.49 -17.67 -4.57
C ASN A 63 0.75 -17.31 -3.72
N LEU A 64 1.17 -18.21 -2.83
CA LEU A 64 2.36 -18.04 -2.00
C LEU A 64 3.19 -19.32 -2.03
N PHE A 65 4.48 -19.16 -2.28
CA PHE A 65 5.45 -20.25 -2.23
C PHE A 65 5.93 -20.42 -0.79
N PRO A 66 6.07 -21.66 -0.28
CA PRO A 66 6.25 -21.93 1.14
C PRO A 66 7.62 -21.50 1.70
N ILE A 67 8.61 -21.24 0.83
CA ILE A 67 9.94 -20.76 1.22
C ILE A 67 10.30 -19.46 0.51
N LYS A 68 11.02 -18.59 1.22
CA LYS A 68 11.70 -17.44 0.62
C LYS A 68 13.00 -17.93 -0.03
N ASP A 69 13.04 -17.91 -1.35
CA ASP A 69 14.21 -18.27 -2.16
C ASP A 69 14.23 -17.40 -3.42
N SER A 70 15.39 -16.81 -3.73
CA SER A 70 15.53 -15.78 -4.78
C SER A 70 15.22 -16.30 -6.18
N TYR A 71 15.32 -17.61 -6.42
CA TYR A 71 15.08 -18.22 -7.73
C TYR A 71 13.59 -18.46 -8.03
N ILE A 72 12.72 -18.46 -7.02
CA ILE A 72 11.28 -18.76 -7.20
C ILE A 72 10.60 -17.78 -8.15
N ALA A 73 10.98 -16.50 -8.07
CA ALA A 73 10.42 -15.48 -8.96
C ALA A 73 10.78 -15.72 -10.43
N TYR A 74 11.95 -16.31 -10.70
CA TYR A 74 12.36 -16.69 -12.06
C TYR A 74 11.61 -17.94 -12.51
N LEU A 75 11.59 -19.00 -11.68
CA LEU A 75 10.91 -20.26 -11.99
C LEU A 75 9.40 -20.07 -12.27
N LYS A 76 8.75 -19.12 -11.58
CA LYS A 76 7.33 -18.81 -11.81
C LYS A 76 7.05 -18.14 -13.16
N ARG A 77 8.06 -17.54 -13.79
CA ARG A 77 7.93 -16.81 -15.07
C ARG A 77 8.39 -17.66 -16.26
N ASP A 78 9.25 -18.64 -16.03
CA ASP A 78 9.74 -19.57 -17.04
C ASP A 78 9.68 -21.00 -16.52
N ASP A 79 8.60 -21.71 -16.86
CA ASP A 79 8.37 -23.10 -16.47
C ASP A 79 9.42 -24.07 -17.05
N SER A 80 10.06 -23.72 -18.18
CA SER A 80 11.12 -24.55 -18.78
C SER A 80 12.41 -24.48 -17.96
N ALA A 81 12.57 -23.46 -17.11
CA ALA A 81 13.73 -23.33 -16.25
C ALA A 81 13.80 -24.44 -15.19
N ILE A 82 12.67 -25.09 -14.87
CA ILE A 82 12.62 -26.24 -13.97
C ILE A 82 13.44 -27.39 -14.58
N ASP A 83 13.19 -27.72 -15.84
CA ASP A 83 13.86 -28.83 -16.54
C ASP A 83 15.35 -28.51 -16.81
N ARG A 84 15.67 -27.24 -17.09
CA ARG A 84 17.04 -26.79 -17.37
C ARG A 84 17.93 -26.71 -16.12
N ASN A 85 17.36 -26.66 -14.91
CA ASN A 85 18.11 -26.39 -13.67
C ASN A 85 17.87 -27.44 -12.56
N PRO A 86 18.09 -28.74 -12.80
CA PRO A 86 17.73 -29.81 -11.87
C PRO A 86 18.42 -29.71 -10.50
N ARG A 87 19.66 -29.18 -10.43
CA ARG A 87 20.36 -28.98 -9.15
C ARG A 87 19.67 -27.96 -8.25
N THR A 88 19.16 -26.87 -8.84
CA THR A 88 18.43 -25.83 -8.12
C THR A 88 17.10 -26.39 -7.61
N ILE A 89 16.40 -27.15 -8.45
CA ILE A 89 15.15 -27.81 -8.09
C ILE A 89 15.36 -28.79 -6.94
N ASN A 90 16.38 -29.65 -7.01
CA ASN A 90 16.72 -30.59 -5.94
C ASN A 90 17.06 -29.88 -4.62
N ARG A 91 17.81 -28.79 -4.66
CA ARG A 91 18.14 -27.98 -3.47
C ARG A 91 16.88 -27.39 -2.82
N ILE A 92 15.97 -26.86 -3.64
CA ILE A 92 14.71 -26.28 -3.15
C ILE A 92 13.82 -27.38 -2.55
N CYS A 93 13.64 -28.50 -3.26
CA CYS A 93 12.86 -29.63 -2.78
C CYS A 93 13.45 -30.25 -1.51
N GLY A 94 14.77 -30.33 -1.37
CA GLY A 94 15.43 -30.74 -0.13
C GLY A 94 14.94 -29.94 1.08
N ARG A 95 14.90 -28.61 0.96
CA ARG A 95 14.37 -27.71 2.00
C ARG A 95 12.87 -27.92 2.26
N LEU A 96 12.10 -28.21 1.22
CA LEU A 96 10.67 -28.54 1.35
C LEU A 96 10.48 -29.83 2.13
N TYR A 97 11.25 -30.87 1.83
CA TYR A 97 11.18 -32.14 2.55
C TYR A 97 11.59 -32.01 4.01
N GLU A 98 12.63 -31.23 4.31
CA GLU A 98 13.04 -30.91 5.69
C GLU A 98 11.95 -30.15 6.45
N MET A 99 11.21 -29.26 5.77
CA MET A 99 10.13 -28.48 6.36
C MET A 99 8.91 -29.32 6.72
N GLY A 100 8.60 -30.36 5.94
CA GLY A 100 7.43 -31.20 6.13
C GLY A 100 6.14 -30.59 5.55
N LEU A 101 5.18 -31.47 5.23
CA LEU A 101 3.98 -31.14 4.48
C LEU A 101 3.04 -30.18 5.24
N ASP A 102 2.88 -30.39 6.55
CA ASP A 102 2.04 -29.53 7.40
C ASP A 102 2.53 -28.08 7.40
N LYS A 103 3.85 -27.89 7.52
CA LYS A 103 4.44 -26.56 7.54
C LYS A 103 4.42 -25.92 6.14
N ILE A 104 4.55 -26.71 5.08
CA ILE A 104 4.34 -26.23 3.71
C ILE A 104 2.91 -25.71 3.55
N PHE A 105 1.90 -26.45 4.03
CA PHE A 105 0.50 -26.02 3.97
C PHE A 105 0.32 -24.69 4.70
N GLU A 106 0.78 -24.62 5.95
CA GLU A 106 0.71 -23.42 6.79
C GLU A 106 1.30 -22.22 6.04
N ARG A 107 2.51 -22.34 5.49
CA ARG A 107 3.19 -21.26 4.75
C ARG A 107 2.45 -20.85 3.48
N CYS A 108 1.95 -21.81 2.70
CA CYS A 108 1.19 -21.51 1.48
C CYS A 108 -0.16 -20.82 1.78
N SER A 109 -0.69 -21.10 2.95
CA SER A 109 -1.99 -20.64 3.44
C SER A 109 -1.91 -19.33 4.23
N GLU A 110 -0.71 -18.75 4.39
CA GLU A 110 -0.55 -17.47 5.08
C GLU A 110 -1.42 -16.38 4.42
N PRO A 111 -2.03 -15.50 5.24
CA PRO A 111 -2.83 -14.41 4.74
C PRO A 111 -2.05 -13.50 3.78
N LYS A 112 -2.74 -12.66 3.01
CA LYS A 112 -2.03 -11.66 2.21
C LYS A 112 -1.35 -10.69 3.17
N GLU A 113 -0.10 -10.31 2.88
CA GLU A 113 0.56 -9.25 3.63
C GLU A 113 -0.33 -8.00 3.65
N ALA A 114 -0.63 -7.49 4.84
CA ALA A 114 -1.56 -6.38 5.08
C ALA A 114 -1.24 -5.12 4.25
N ASN A 115 0.03 -4.95 3.86
CA ASN A 115 0.56 -3.82 3.12
C ASN A 115 -0.06 -3.60 1.71
N ARG A 116 -0.92 -4.50 1.22
CA ARG A 116 -1.55 -4.39 -0.12
C ARG A 116 -2.94 -3.74 -0.15
N ARG A 117 -3.52 -3.31 0.99
CA ARG A 117 -4.90 -2.76 1.05
C ARG A 117 -5.01 -1.28 1.49
N ILE A 118 -3.90 -0.55 1.63
CA ILE A 118 -3.87 0.78 2.26
C ILE A 118 -4.79 1.82 1.57
N GLY A 119 -4.74 1.94 0.24
CA GLY A 119 -5.58 2.90 -0.50
C GLY A 119 -7.09 2.70 -0.28
N PRO A 120 -7.62 1.47 -0.49
CA PRO A 120 -8.99 1.13 -0.12
C PRO A 120 -9.36 1.45 1.34
N MET A 121 -8.46 1.17 2.29
CA MET A 121 -8.71 1.44 3.71
C MET A 121 -8.82 2.94 4.00
N PHE A 122 -7.97 3.75 3.39
CA PHE A 122 -8.06 5.21 3.49
C PHE A 122 -9.41 5.73 2.97
N ARG A 123 -9.90 5.21 1.84
CA ARG A 123 -11.23 5.56 1.31
C ARG A 123 -12.37 5.11 2.22
N GLU A 124 -12.32 3.90 2.72
CA GLU A 124 -13.31 3.39 3.68
C GLU A 124 -13.32 4.25 4.95
N TRP A 125 -12.16 4.70 5.42
CA TRP A 125 -12.04 5.62 6.53
C TRP A 125 -12.73 6.97 6.23
N LEU A 126 -12.54 7.56 5.05
CA LEU A 126 -13.24 8.78 4.63
C LEU A 126 -14.76 8.62 4.63
N ARG A 127 -15.27 7.48 4.14
CA ARG A 127 -16.71 7.16 4.08
C ARG A 127 -17.38 7.08 5.45
N LYS A 128 -16.61 6.88 6.53
CA LYS A 128 -17.11 6.91 7.91
C LYS A 128 -17.35 8.34 8.45
N LYS A 129 -17.32 9.37 7.59
CA LYS A 129 -17.50 10.79 7.98
C LYS A 129 -16.44 11.28 8.97
N THR A 130 -15.24 10.70 8.93
CA THR A 130 -14.15 10.99 9.88
C THR A 130 -13.61 12.41 9.71
N LEU A 131 -13.67 12.95 8.50
CA LEU A 131 -13.33 14.35 8.20
C LEU A 131 -14.52 15.31 8.40
N GLY A 132 -15.61 14.88 9.02
CA GLY A 132 -16.79 15.71 9.31
C GLY A 132 -17.79 15.85 8.16
N ILE A 133 -17.40 15.48 6.92
CA ILE A 133 -18.29 15.43 5.75
C ILE A 133 -18.27 14.04 5.12
N ILE A 134 -19.37 13.68 4.45
CA ILE A 134 -19.51 12.41 3.73
C ILE A 134 -18.99 12.64 2.31
N PRO A 135 -18.10 11.78 1.78
CA PRO A 135 -17.71 11.82 0.39
C PRO A 135 -18.91 11.68 -0.56
N VAL A 136 -18.89 12.41 -1.67
CA VAL A 136 -19.98 12.47 -2.66
C VAL A 136 -19.51 11.98 -4.02
N GLU A 137 -20.43 11.45 -4.83
CA GLU A 137 -20.12 11.03 -6.19
C GLU A 137 -19.77 12.22 -7.10
N LEU A 138 -19.15 11.92 -8.25
CA LEU A 138 -18.65 12.94 -9.18
C LEU A 138 -19.72 13.93 -9.65
N SER A 139 -20.95 13.47 -9.90
CA SER A 139 -22.05 14.33 -10.34
C SER A 139 -22.40 15.39 -9.29
N GLU A 140 -22.45 15.01 -8.02
CA GLU A 140 -22.74 15.92 -6.91
C GLU A 140 -21.54 16.83 -6.61
N PHE A 141 -20.32 16.29 -6.72
CA PHE A 141 -19.08 17.05 -6.53
C PHE A 141 -18.99 18.24 -7.49
N ILE A 142 -19.37 18.05 -8.75
CA ILE A 142 -19.34 19.10 -9.79
C ILE A 142 -20.58 20.01 -9.74
N ALA A 143 -21.72 19.52 -9.26
CA ALA A 143 -22.99 20.26 -9.26
C ALA A 143 -23.05 21.41 -8.24
N SER A 144 -22.15 21.45 -7.26
CA SER A 144 -22.10 22.52 -6.26
C SER A 144 -20.68 23.01 -6.04
N ASP A 145 -20.53 24.18 -5.40
CA ASP A 145 -19.24 24.72 -4.94
C ASP A 145 -19.00 24.50 -3.43
N ASN A 146 -19.91 23.81 -2.75
CA ASN A 146 -19.80 23.51 -1.32
C ASN A 146 -18.60 22.62 -1.03
N ASP A 147 -18.15 22.62 0.24
CA ASP A 147 -17.10 21.73 0.69
C ASP A 147 -17.50 20.25 0.46
N ALA A 148 -16.61 19.50 -0.19
CA ALA A 148 -16.90 18.14 -0.64
C ALA A 148 -15.60 17.32 -0.73
N ILE A 149 -15.73 16.00 -0.54
CA ILE A 149 -14.70 15.01 -0.88
C ILE A 149 -15.26 14.14 -1.99
N LEU A 150 -14.47 13.87 -3.03
CA LEU A 150 -14.90 13.05 -4.15
C LEU A 150 -14.77 11.56 -3.79
N ASP A 151 -15.90 10.84 -3.80
CA ASP A 151 -15.93 9.37 -3.74
C ASP A 151 -15.86 8.78 -5.15
N ALA A 152 -14.65 8.44 -5.58
CA ALA A 152 -14.43 7.82 -6.89
C ALA A 152 -13.22 6.87 -6.86
N GLY A 153 -13.07 6.05 -7.90
CA GLY A 153 -11.86 5.23 -8.08
C GLY A 153 -10.66 6.07 -8.54
N ASP A 154 -9.44 5.53 -8.42
CA ASP A 154 -8.17 6.20 -8.77
C ASP A 154 -8.22 6.83 -10.17
N ASN A 155 -8.73 6.08 -11.15
CA ASN A 155 -8.80 6.53 -12.55
C ASN A 155 -9.76 7.72 -12.72
N ALA A 156 -10.91 7.69 -12.06
CA ALA A 156 -11.91 8.76 -12.16
C ALA A 156 -11.43 10.04 -11.47
N MET A 157 -10.76 9.93 -10.31
CA MET A 157 -10.12 11.08 -9.65
C MET A 157 -9.00 11.67 -10.51
N MET A 158 -8.17 10.81 -11.12
CA MET A 158 -7.10 11.24 -12.00
C MET A 158 -7.66 11.94 -13.25
N GLU A 159 -8.71 11.41 -13.85
CA GLU A 159 -9.38 12.01 -15.01
C GLU A 159 -9.98 13.38 -14.65
N PHE A 160 -10.67 13.48 -13.51
CA PHE A 160 -11.16 14.75 -13.00
C PHE A 160 -10.02 15.77 -12.81
N ALA A 161 -8.92 15.37 -12.16
CA ALA A 161 -7.79 16.24 -11.89
C ALA A 161 -7.08 16.67 -13.19
N LYS A 162 -6.98 15.78 -14.19
CA LYS A 162 -6.40 16.09 -15.49
C LYS A 162 -7.25 17.12 -16.23
N ASN A 163 -8.56 16.88 -16.30
CA ASN A 163 -9.49 17.70 -17.09
C ASN A 163 -9.75 19.08 -16.46
N ASN A 164 -9.78 19.17 -15.12
CA ASN A 164 -10.18 20.38 -14.41
C ASN A 164 -9.03 21.12 -13.74
N LEU A 165 -7.98 20.40 -13.32
CA LEU A 165 -6.91 20.95 -12.47
C LEU A 165 -5.54 21.01 -13.16
N GLY A 166 -5.42 20.54 -14.40
CA GLY A 166 -4.15 20.51 -15.14
C GLY A 166 -3.16 19.45 -14.63
N TYR A 167 -3.67 18.39 -13.98
CA TYR A 167 -2.85 17.28 -13.50
C TYR A 167 -2.44 16.35 -14.65
N ASN A 168 -1.24 16.56 -15.20
CA ASN A 168 -0.69 15.78 -16.33
C ASN A 168 0.25 14.64 -15.89
N HIS A 169 0.24 14.29 -14.60
CA HIS A 169 1.09 13.22 -14.09
C HIS A 169 0.37 11.87 -14.23
N ASN A 170 1.09 10.81 -14.58
CA ASN A 170 0.50 9.48 -14.86
C ASN A 170 0.20 8.65 -13.60
N LYS A 171 0.15 9.28 -12.43
CA LYS A 171 -0.09 8.59 -11.16
C LYS A 171 -1.54 8.78 -10.75
N GLY A 172 -2.17 7.71 -10.28
CA GLY A 172 -3.50 7.78 -9.68
C GLY A 172 -3.51 8.70 -8.46
N LEU A 173 -4.70 9.14 -8.05
CA LEU A 173 -4.90 9.93 -6.85
C LEU A 173 -5.72 9.12 -5.83
N ASP A 174 -5.28 9.14 -4.59
CA ASP A 174 -6.01 8.55 -3.47
C ASP A 174 -7.05 9.55 -2.89
N PHE A 175 -6.86 10.85 -3.11
CA PHE A 175 -7.67 11.91 -2.54
C PHE A 175 -7.92 13.07 -3.51
N VAL A 176 -9.20 13.48 -3.64
CA VAL A 176 -9.63 14.72 -4.29
C VAL A 176 -10.71 15.35 -3.43
N ALA A 177 -10.57 16.64 -3.13
CA ALA A 177 -11.54 17.39 -2.34
C ALA A 177 -11.64 18.85 -2.80
N ARG A 178 -12.69 19.51 -2.36
CA ARG A 178 -12.87 20.96 -2.43
C ARG A 178 -13.20 21.45 -1.02
N PHE A 179 -12.40 22.36 -0.49
CA PHE A 179 -12.63 23.01 0.79
C PHE A 179 -12.33 24.50 0.66
N ASN A 180 -13.22 25.34 1.19
CA ASN A 180 -13.11 26.79 1.12
C ASN A 180 -12.81 27.30 -0.31
N SER A 181 -13.58 26.79 -1.29
CA SER A 181 -13.42 27.07 -2.73
C SER A 181 -12.07 26.70 -3.35
N LYS A 182 -11.23 25.94 -2.64
CA LYS A 182 -9.94 25.47 -3.15
C LYS A 182 -9.99 23.97 -3.42
N TYR A 183 -9.48 23.54 -4.57
CA TYR A 183 -9.29 22.13 -4.84
C TYR A 183 -8.05 21.60 -4.12
N ILE A 184 -8.15 20.37 -3.63
CA ILE A 184 -7.09 19.62 -2.98
C ILE A 184 -6.95 18.28 -3.69
N ILE A 185 -5.71 17.89 -4.00
CA ILE A 185 -5.40 16.56 -4.51
C ILE A 185 -4.30 15.93 -3.66
N GLY A 186 -4.30 14.60 -3.53
CA GLY A 186 -3.26 13.94 -2.77
C GLY A 186 -3.14 12.44 -3.00
N GLU A 187 -2.02 11.94 -2.50
CA GLU A 187 -1.68 10.52 -2.43
C GLU A 187 -1.60 10.12 -0.95
N ALA A 188 -2.12 8.93 -0.61
CA ALA A 188 -2.11 8.37 0.73
C ALA A 188 -1.23 7.12 0.78
N LYS A 189 -0.30 7.04 1.74
CA LYS A 189 0.58 5.87 1.93
C LYS A 189 0.85 5.61 3.41
N PHE A 190 0.77 4.34 3.79
CA PHE A 190 1.18 3.87 5.11
C PHE A 190 2.51 3.12 5.01
N LEU A 191 3.57 3.76 5.49
CA LEU A 191 4.96 3.31 5.38
C LEU A 191 5.33 2.51 6.63
N THR A 192 5.27 1.18 6.54
CA THR A 192 5.41 0.29 7.70
C THR A 192 6.85 -0.04 8.08
N ASP A 193 7.81 0.20 7.18
CA ASP A 193 9.22 -0.10 7.39
C ASP A 193 10.11 0.79 6.50
N PHE A 194 11.42 0.74 6.71
CA PHE A 194 12.40 1.45 5.91
C PHE A 194 12.91 0.60 4.74
N GLY A 195 13.12 1.23 3.58
CA GLY A 195 13.79 0.59 2.45
C GLY A 195 12.87 -0.16 1.47
N GLY A 196 13.47 -0.71 0.42
CA GLY A 196 12.78 -1.52 -0.60
C GLY A 196 11.56 -0.83 -1.22
N HIS A 197 10.43 -1.54 -1.24
CA HIS A 197 9.16 -1.06 -1.80
C HIS A 197 8.60 0.18 -1.09
N GLN A 198 8.94 0.40 0.20
CA GLN A 198 8.45 1.55 0.97
C GLN A 198 9.05 2.86 0.44
N ASN A 199 10.31 2.84 -0.02
CA ASN A 199 10.92 4.00 -0.67
C ASN A 199 10.21 4.37 -1.98
N ALA A 200 9.74 3.38 -2.75
CA ALA A 200 8.99 3.63 -3.97
C ALA A 200 7.63 4.28 -3.65
N GLN A 201 6.92 3.78 -2.63
CA GLN A 201 5.66 4.37 -2.16
C GLN A 201 5.84 5.80 -1.65
N PHE A 202 6.90 6.06 -0.89
CA PHE A 202 7.25 7.41 -0.46
C PHE A 202 7.51 8.33 -1.67
N ASN A 203 8.33 7.90 -2.62
CA ASN A 203 8.64 8.68 -3.82
C ASN A 203 7.40 8.95 -4.69
N ASP A 204 6.48 7.99 -4.77
CA ASP A 204 5.20 8.16 -5.47
C ASP A 204 4.41 9.34 -4.88
N ALA A 205 4.24 9.39 -3.56
CA ALA A 205 3.55 10.49 -2.90
C ALA A 205 4.28 11.84 -3.04
N ILE A 206 5.62 11.81 -2.97
CA ILE A 206 6.45 12.99 -3.22
C ILE A 206 6.30 13.50 -4.65
N SER A 207 6.17 12.61 -5.64
CA SER A 207 5.97 13.01 -7.04
C SER A 207 4.66 13.79 -7.21
N THR A 208 3.59 13.39 -6.51
CA THR A 208 2.29 14.08 -6.52
C THR A 208 2.39 15.50 -5.98
N VAL A 209 3.05 15.71 -4.83
CA VAL A 209 3.19 17.07 -4.26
C VAL A 209 4.10 17.99 -5.07
N LYS A 210 5.06 17.41 -5.80
CA LYS A 210 5.96 18.13 -6.70
C LYS A 210 5.37 18.43 -8.07
N ALA A 211 4.21 17.88 -8.42
CA ALA A 211 3.57 18.09 -9.71
C ALA A 211 3.41 19.60 -10.01
N LYS A 212 3.88 20.03 -11.18
CA LYS A 212 3.85 21.44 -11.60
C LYS A 212 2.62 21.74 -12.46
N GLY A 213 2.19 22.99 -12.46
CA GLY A 213 1.06 23.44 -13.30
C GLY A 213 -0.32 22.96 -12.84
N VAL A 214 -0.41 22.42 -11.62
CA VAL A 214 -1.66 21.92 -11.05
C VAL A 214 -2.38 23.03 -10.29
N LYS A 215 -3.64 23.30 -10.65
CA LYS A 215 -4.53 24.29 -10.01
C LYS A 215 -5.21 23.71 -8.77
N ALA A 216 -4.43 23.14 -7.86
CA ALA A 216 -4.92 22.58 -6.60
C ALA A 216 -3.82 22.60 -5.55
N ILE A 217 -4.23 22.61 -4.27
CA ILE A 217 -3.33 22.34 -3.16
C ILE A 217 -2.97 20.85 -3.23
N LYS A 218 -1.68 20.55 -3.29
CA LYS A 218 -1.20 19.17 -3.33
C LYS A 218 -0.77 18.75 -1.93
N ILE A 219 -1.23 17.58 -1.50
CA ILE A 219 -0.88 17.01 -0.21
C ILE A 219 -0.33 15.58 -0.37
N ALA A 220 0.53 15.18 0.55
CA ALA A 220 0.92 13.80 0.74
C ALA A 220 0.46 13.37 2.14
N VAL A 221 -0.50 12.45 2.19
CA VAL A 221 -0.98 11.85 3.42
C VAL A 221 -0.10 10.64 3.71
N LEU A 222 0.92 10.82 4.53
CA LEU A 222 1.90 9.79 4.82
C LEU A 222 1.80 9.38 6.28
N ASP A 223 1.79 8.09 6.55
CA ASP A 223 1.71 7.55 7.91
C ASP A 223 2.81 6.50 8.14
N GLY A 224 3.13 6.23 9.41
CA GLY A 224 4.04 5.17 9.83
C GLY A 224 5.45 5.64 10.19
N VAL A 225 6.47 4.88 9.79
CA VAL A 225 7.84 4.99 10.35
C VAL A 225 8.57 6.29 10.00
N LEU A 226 8.08 7.04 9.00
CA LEU A 226 8.70 8.29 8.56
C LEU A 226 8.73 9.39 9.63
N TYR A 227 7.83 9.33 10.63
CA TYR A 227 7.75 10.30 11.71
C TYR A 227 8.60 9.95 12.94
N ILE A 228 9.22 8.77 12.95
CA ILE A 228 10.14 8.39 14.02
C ILE A 228 11.37 9.28 13.94
N LYS A 229 11.60 10.07 14.99
CA LYS A 229 12.74 10.99 15.07
C LYS A 229 14.04 10.19 15.01
N GLY A 230 14.90 10.51 14.05
CA GLY A 230 16.20 9.87 13.94
C GLY A 230 16.93 10.19 12.64
N ASN A 231 18.04 9.49 12.42
CA ASN A 231 18.92 9.71 11.27
C ASN A 231 18.47 8.96 10.00
N ASN A 232 17.20 8.51 9.93
CA ASN A 232 16.70 7.73 8.81
C ASN A 232 16.38 8.62 7.60
N LYS A 233 16.47 8.04 6.40
CA LYS A 233 16.33 8.78 5.13
C LYS A 233 14.97 9.45 4.99
N MET A 234 13.89 8.78 5.38
CA MET A 234 12.53 9.31 5.23
C MET A 234 12.28 10.50 6.15
N TYR A 235 12.66 10.40 7.42
CA TYR A 235 12.56 11.49 8.40
C TYR A 235 13.33 12.71 7.92
N LYS A 236 14.60 12.57 7.51
CA LYS A 236 15.38 13.67 6.92
C LYS A 236 14.73 14.25 5.67
N SER A 237 14.17 13.39 4.81
CA SER A 237 13.53 13.85 3.58
C SER A 237 12.36 14.77 3.89
N ILE A 238 11.51 14.43 4.86
CA ILE A 238 10.35 15.26 5.22
C ILE A 238 10.71 16.49 6.06
N THR A 239 11.80 16.46 6.83
CA THR A 239 12.20 17.58 7.71
C THR A 239 13.20 18.55 7.09
N GLU A 240 13.95 18.12 6.07
CA GLU A 240 14.99 18.92 5.42
C GLU A 240 14.64 19.20 3.95
N THR A 241 14.47 18.16 3.14
CA THR A 241 14.35 18.30 1.66
C THR A 241 12.96 18.75 1.23
N TYR A 242 11.92 18.17 1.82
CA TYR A 242 10.51 18.41 1.49
C TYR A 242 9.79 19.19 2.59
N LYS A 243 10.55 19.89 3.44
CA LYS A 243 10.08 20.56 4.64
C LYS A 243 8.98 21.59 4.41
N ASP A 244 8.87 22.15 3.20
CA ASP A 244 7.89 23.19 2.86
C ASP A 244 6.63 22.63 2.15
N TYR A 245 6.63 21.34 1.80
CA TYR A 245 5.47 20.69 1.18
C TYR A 245 4.44 20.28 2.25
N ASN A 246 3.17 20.17 1.83
CA ASN A 246 2.09 19.68 2.69
C ASN A 246 2.16 18.16 2.85
N ILE A 247 3.05 17.71 3.74
CA ILE A 247 3.20 16.30 4.10
C ILE A 247 2.67 16.13 5.52
N MET A 248 1.71 15.24 5.71
CA MET A 248 1.04 15.10 7.00
C MET A 248 0.44 13.72 7.21
N SER A 249 0.19 13.36 8.46
CA SER A 249 -0.54 12.16 8.83
C SER A 249 -2.02 12.30 8.47
N ALA A 250 -2.68 11.18 8.17
CA ALA A 250 -4.15 11.17 8.03
C ALA A 250 -4.85 11.74 9.27
N LEU A 251 -4.23 11.59 10.45
CA LEU A 251 -4.80 12.02 11.73
C LEU A 251 -4.89 13.53 11.92
N VAL A 252 -4.18 14.33 11.11
CA VAL A 252 -4.27 15.80 11.14
C VAL A 252 -4.91 16.38 9.88
N LEU A 253 -5.37 15.50 8.97
CA LEU A 253 -5.92 15.90 7.68
C LEU A 253 -7.22 16.70 7.85
N ARG A 254 -8.04 16.37 8.86
CA ARG A 254 -9.26 17.11 9.13
C ARG A 254 -8.92 18.56 9.45
N GLU A 255 -8.08 18.79 10.44
CA GLU A 255 -7.67 20.12 10.88
C GLU A 255 -7.05 20.92 9.74
N PHE A 256 -6.27 20.26 8.88
CA PHE A 256 -5.74 20.88 7.67
C PHE A 256 -6.83 21.44 6.77
N LEU A 257 -7.82 20.61 6.41
CA LEU A 257 -8.88 20.98 5.47
C LEU A 257 -9.73 22.15 5.98
N TYR A 258 -10.08 22.17 7.26
CA TYR A 258 -10.89 23.24 7.86
C TYR A 258 -10.08 24.54 8.16
N GLN A 259 -8.76 24.53 7.98
CA GLN A 259 -7.90 25.73 8.12
C GLN A 259 -7.49 26.35 6.78
N LEU A 260 -7.98 25.82 5.66
CA LEU A 260 -7.65 26.31 4.30
C LEU A 260 -8.21 27.69 3.98
#